data_AF-A0A416VUS3-F1
#
_entry.id   AF-A0A416VUS3-F1
#
_cell.length_a   1.000
_cell.length_b   1.000
_cell.length_c   1.000
_cell.angle_alpha   90.00
_cell.angle_beta   90.00
_cell.angle_gamma   90.00
#
_symmetry.space_group_name_H-M   'P 1'
#
loop_
_entity.id
_entity.type
_entity.pdbx_description
1 polymer ?
#
loop_
_entity_poly.entity_id
_entity_poly.type
_entity_poly.pdbx_seq_one_letter_code
_entity_poly.pdbx_strand_id
1 'polypeptide(L)' 'MRSLDYTFLKTAKVMPPLRHKNRTGDFDVMNSDVCEWLINIPEVRQKVFDMAINKKYIKYNSSTGKWEGADYGK' A
#
# COMPACT_ATOMS: atom_id res chain seq x y z
N MET A 1 6.74 8.77 -20.71
CA MET A 1 6.16 8.22 -19.47
C MET A 1 7.30 7.61 -18.66
N ARG A 2 7.63 8.11 -17.46
CA ARG A 2 8.67 7.47 -16.64
C ARG A 2 8.15 6.11 -16.20
N SER A 3 8.90 5.05 -16.49
CA SER A 3 8.59 3.70 -16.02
C SER A 3 8.54 3.70 -14.49
N LEU A 4 7.59 2.97 -13.90
CA LEU A 4 7.57 2.79 -12.46
C LEU A 4 8.74 1.88 -12.08
N ASP A 5 9.58 2.33 -11.15
CA ASP A 5 10.60 1.47 -10.56
C ASP A 5 9.93 0.50 -9.57
N TYR A 6 10.07 -0.81 -9.85
CA TYR A 6 9.53 -1.91 -9.05
C TYR A 6 10.56 -2.53 -8.09
N THR A 7 11.73 -1.91 -7.92
CA THR A 7 12.76 -2.38 -6.97
C THR A 7 12.23 -2.56 -5.55
N PHE A 8 11.27 -1.74 -5.12
CA PHE A 8 10.61 -1.83 -3.81
C PHE A 8 9.84 -3.15 -3.58
N LEU A 9 9.54 -3.92 -4.63
CA LEU A 9 8.89 -5.23 -4.54
C LEU A 9 9.89 -6.41 -4.53
N LYS A 10 11.20 -6.18 -4.61
CA LYS A 10 12.18 -7.28 -4.69
C LYS A 10 12.06 -8.27 -3.54
N THR A 11 11.73 -7.79 -2.33
CA THR A 11 11.53 -8.63 -1.14
C THR A 11 10.40 -9.66 -1.32
N ALA A 12 9.42 -9.40 -2.18
CA ALA A 12 8.36 -10.38 -2.47
C ALA A 12 8.88 -11.69 -3.08
N LYS A 13 10.09 -11.71 -3.65
CA LYS A 13 10.73 -12.95 -4.14
C LYS A 13 11.03 -13.96 -3.03
N VAL A 14 11.14 -13.53 -1.78
CA VAL A 14 11.40 -14.39 -0.62
C VAL A 14 10.17 -14.56 0.28
N MET A 15 8.99 -14.22 -0.24
CA MET A 15 7.72 -14.42 0.47
C MET A 15 7.55 -15.90 0.81
N PRO A 16 7.21 -16.26 2.06
CA PRO A 16 6.92 -17.64 2.41
C PRO A 16 5.64 -18.12 1.70
N PRO A 17 5.35 -19.43 1.70
CA PRO A 17 4.04 -19.92 1.27
C PRO A 17 2.94 -19.35 2.18
N LEU A 18 2.03 -18.57 1.60
CA LEU A 18 0.94 -17.89 2.30
C LEU A 18 -0.40 -18.28 1.69
N ARG A 19 -1.49 -18.18 2.47
CA ARG A 19 -2.80 -18.52 1.95
C ARG A 19 -3.28 -17.41 1.02
N HIS A 20 -3.62 -17.79 -0.20
CA HIS A 20 -4.17 -16.86 -1.18
C HIS A 20 -5.65 -16.55 -0.90
N LYS A 21 -6.39 -17.48 -0.28
CA LYS A 21 -7.84 -17.40 -0.02
C LYS A 21 -8.20 -18.05 1.33
N ASN A 22 -9.27 -17.56 1.97
CA ASN A 22 -9.92 -18.26 3.08
C ASN A 22 -10.50 -19.60 2.60
N ARG A 23 -10.64 -20.56 3.51
CA ARG A 23 -11.05 -21.97 3.24
C ARG A 23 -12.37 -22.14 2.45
N THR A 24 -13.14 -21.09 2.22
CA THR A 24 -14.56 -21.13 1.84
C THR A 24 -14.95 -20.31 0.60
N GLY A 25 -14.04 -19.63 -0.12
CA GLY A 25 -14.51 -18.78 -1.23
C GLY A 25 -13.45 -18.09 -2.09
N ASP A 26 -13.91 -17.08 -2.83
CA ASP A 26 -13.16 -16.27 -3.79
C ASP A 26 -12.03 -15.44 -3.16
N PHE A 27 -11.18 -14.86 -4.02
CA PHE A 27 -10.13 -13.96 -3.55
C PHE A 27 -10.75 -12.69 -2.95
N ASP A 28 -10.37 -12.38 -1.72
CA ASP A 28 -10.68 -11.14 -1.04
C ASP A 28 -9.38 -10.50 -0.54
N VAL A 29 -9.06 -9.32 -1.08
CA VAL A 29 -7.85 -8.54 -0.74
C VAL A 29 -7.81 -8.19 0.76
N MET A 30 -8.96 -8.04 1.40
CA MET A 30 -9.06 -7.72 2.83
C MET A 30 -8.75 -8.91 3.73
N ASN A 31 -8.77 -10.12 3.17
CA ASN A 31 -8.59 -11.39 3.89
C ASN A 31 -7.46 -12.25 3.29
N SER A 32 -6.50 -11.64 2.60
CA SER A 32 -5.39 -12.36 1.95
C SER A 32 -4.10 -12.22 2.74
N ASP A 33 -3.57 -13.35 3.24
CA ASP A 33 -2.26 -13.41 3.90
C ASP A 33 -1.16 -12.81 3.00
N VAL A 34 -1.29 -12.99 1.67
CA VAL A 34 -0.37 -12.42 0.68
C VAL A 34 -0.41 -10.89 0.70
N CYS A 35 -1.61 -10.30 0.66
CA CYS A 35 -1.77 -8.85 0.66
C CYS A 35 -1.31 -8.22 1.98
N GLU A 36 -1.65 -8.88 3.10
CA GLU A 36 -1.19 -8.47 4.42
C GLU A 36 0.34 -8.52 4.51
N TRP A 37 0.97 -9.59 4.04
CA TRP A 37 2.43 -9.71 4.05
C TRP A 37 3.09 -8.64 3.16
N LEU A 38 2.56 -8.39 1.96
CA LEU A 38 3.10 -7.38 1.04
C LEU A 38 3.02 -5.95 1.60
N ILE A 39 1.88 -5.56 2.20
CA ILE A 39 1.72 -4.21 2.78
C ILE A 39 2.57 -4.02 4.05
N ASN A 40 3.06 -5.11 4.65
CA ASN A 40 3.95 -5.06 5.81
C ASN A 40 5.43 -4.83 5.42
N ILE A 41 5.79 -4.92 4.14
CA ILE A 41 7.14 -4.58 3.65
C ILE A 41 7.34 -3.06 3.73
N PRO A 42 8.38 -2.55 4.43
CA PRO A 42 8.60 -1.11 4.61
C PRO A 42 8.66 -0.32 3.30
N GLU A 43 9.35 -0.85 2.29
CA GLU A 43 9.52 -0.21 0.98
C GLU A 43 8.19 -0.11 0.21
N VAL A 44 7.29 -1.09 0.40
CA VAL A 44 5.94 -1.06 -0.16
C VAL A 44 5.11 0.02 0.52
N ARG A 45 5.14 0.11 1.87
CA ARG A 45 4.45 1.16 2.62
C ARG A 45 4.89 2.55 2.18
N GLN A 46 6.21 2.76 2.11
CA GLN A 46 6.77 4.04 1.67
C GLN A 46 6.32 4.38 0.25
N LYS A 47 6.38 3.40 -0.67
CA LYS A 47 5.96 3.63 -2.05
C LYS A 47 4.49 4.01 -2.17
N VAL A 48 3.60 3.35 -1.44
CA VAL A 48 2.16 3.66 -1.43
C VAL A 48 1.91 5.07 -0.91
N PHE A 49 2.57 5.44 0.19
CA PHE A 49 2.51 6.78 0.75
C PHE A 49 3.02 7.84 -0.24
N ASP A 50 4.19 7.64 -0.83
CA ASP A 50 4.78 8.55 -1.82
C ASP A 50 3.88 8.70 -3.05
N MET A 51 3.25 7.62 -3.52
CA MET A 51 2.31 7.69 -4.64
C MET A 51 1.10 8.56 -4.31
N ALA A 52 0.54 8.45 -3.10
CA ALA A 52 -0.58 9.29 -2.66
C ALA A 52 -0.20 10.78 -2.57
N ILE A 53 1.01 11.08 -2.07
CA ILE A 53 1.55 12.45 -2.03
C ILE A 53 1.79 12.99 -3.44
N ASN A 54 2.49 12.23 -4.29
CA ASN A 54 2.87 12.67 -5.63
C ASN A 54 1.65 12.92 -6.53
N LYS A 55 0.56 12.20 -6.29
CA LYS A 55 -0.74 12.44 -6.95
C LYS A 55 -1.59 13.52 -6.27
N LYS A 56 -1.13 14.09 -5.15
CA LYS A 56 -1.84 15.09 -4.34
C LYS A 56 -3.21 14.60 -3.87
N TYR A 57 -3.35 13.30 -3.62
CA TYR A 57 -4.58 12.70 -3.09
C TYR A 57 -4.69 12.84 -1.57
N ILE A 58 -3.56 13.02 -0.91
CA ILE A 58 -3.47 13.36 0.51
C ILE A 58 -2.65 14.64 0.68
N LYS A 59 -2.93 15.37 1.75
CA LYS A 59 -2.24 16.60 2.14
C LYS A 59 -1.87 16.54 3.62
N TYR A 60 -0.78 17.19 3.98
CA TYR A 60 -0.40 17.37 5.37
C TYR A 60 -1.01 18.66 5.91
N ASN A 61 -1.79 18.53 6.97
CA ASN A 61 -2.32 19.65 7.73
C ASN A 61 -1.35 19.97 8.87
N SER A 62 -0.59 21.06 8.72
CA SER A 62 0.41 21.49 9.69
C SER A 62 -0.20 21.97 11.02
N SER A 63 -1.45 22.45 11.01
CA SER A 63 -2.13 22.90 12.23
C SER A 63 -2.50 21.75 13.16
N THR A 64 -2.84 20.59 12.59
CA THR A 64 -3.21 19.38 13.36
C THR A 64 -2.09 18.34 13.44
N GLY A 65 -1.03 18.50 12.65
CA GLY A 65 0.05 17.52 12.53
C GLY A 65 -0.39 16.20 11.87
N LYS A 66 -1.41 16.23 11.00
CA LYS A 66 -2.04 15.02 10.43
C LYS A 66 -2.01 15.03 8.91
N TRP A 67 -1.99 13.85 8.32
CA TRP A 67 -2.30 13.65 6.91
C TRP A 67 -3.80 13.42 6.74
N GLU A 68 -4.39 14.05 5.73
CA GLU A 68 -5.81 13.93 5.40
C GLU A 68 -6.03 13.87 3.90
N GLY A 69 -7.21 13.41 3.47
CA GLY A 69 -7.59 13.43 2.05
C GLY A 69 -7.59 14.85 1.49
N ALA A 70 -7.17 15.01 0.23
CA ALA A 70 -7.13 16.33 -0.40
C ALA A 70 -8.50 17.03 -0.42
N ASP A 71 -9.57 16.23 -0.52
CA ASP A 71 -10.97 16.68 -0.54
C ASP A 71 -11.71 16.47 0.79
N TYR A 72 -11.01 16.04 1.84
CA TYR A 72 -11.62 15.92 3.17
C TYR A 72 -12.08 17.30 3.66
N GLY A 73 -13.37 17.41 4.01
CA GLY A 73 -14.00 18.65 4.48
C GLY A 73 -14.50 19.61 3.39
N LYS A 74 -14.46 19.21 2.11
CA LYS A 74 -15.17 19.91 1.03
C LYS A 74 -16.61 19.44 0.91
#